data_AF-A0A952ULV2-F1
#
_entry.id   AF-A0A952ULV2-F1
#
_cell.length_a   1.000
_cell.length_b   1.000
_cell.length_c   1.000
_cell.angle_alpha   90.00
_cell.angle_beta   90.00
_cell.angle_gamma   90.00
#
_symmetry.space_group_name_H-M   'P 1'
#
loop_
_entity.id
_entity.type
_entity.pdbx_description
1 polymer ?
#
loop_
_entity_poly.entity_id
_entity_poly.type
_entity_poly.pdbx_seq_one_letter_code
_entity_poly.pdbx_strand_id
1 'polypeptide(L)' 'MYVCLCKGLTESDVREAGRQGHLTTRQIIAEFGLRENGCCGRCAKNIHELVALAKSHLENACRNPVSS' A
#
# COMPACT_ATOMS: atom_id res chain seq x y z
N MET A 1 -0.06 -8.15 8.66
CA MET A 1 -1.50 -8.32 8.94
C MET A 1 -2.32 -8.20 7.65
N TYR A 2 -3.55 -8.72 7.60
CA TYR A 2 -4.48 -8.44 6.50
C TYR A 2 -5.05 -7.02 6.63
N VAL A 3 -5.04 -6.28 5.52
CA VAL A 3 -5.59 -4.91 5.40
C VAL A 3 -6.90 -4.88 4.60
N CYS A 4 -7.16 -5.87 3.74
CA CYS A 4 -8.44 -6.06 3.06
C CYS A 4 -8.81 -7.54 2.98
N LEU A 5 -9.89 -7.94 3.66
CA LEU A 5 -10.37 -9.33 3.63
C LEU A 5 -11.01 -9.71 2.29
N CYS A 6 -11.73 -8.79 1.64
CA CYS A 6 -12.39 -9.07 0.35
C CYS A 6 -11.41 -9.45 -0.77
N LYS A 7 -10.16 -8.97 -0.69
CA LYS A 7 -9.12 -9.19 -1.70
C LYS A 7 -7.94 -10.00 -1.15
N GLY A 8 -7.99 -10.45 0.11
CA GLY A 8 -6.86 -11.12 0.76
C GLY A 8 -5.60 -10.26 0.83
N LEU A 9 -5.72 -8.94 0.86
CA LEU A 9 -4.58 -8.02 0.82
C LEU A 9 -3.91 -7.93 2.19
N THR A 10 -2.59 -8.09 2.25
CA THR A 10 -1.77 -7.94 3.45
C THR A 10 -0.93 -6.68 3.42
N GLU A 11 -0.40 -6.29 4.59
CA GLU A 11 0.58 -5.19 4.68
C GLU A 11 1.83 -5.44 3.83
N SER A 12 2.27 -6.70 3.70
CA SER A 12 3.45 -7.06 2.91
C SER A 12 3.23 -6.79 1.42
N ASP A 13 2.02 -7.07 0.91
CA ASP A 13 1.63 -6.80 -0.48
C ASP A 13 1.64 -5.29 -0.75
N VAL A 14 1.14 -4.49 0.19
CA VAL A 14 1.13 -3.03 0.07
C VAL A 14 2.56 -2.46 0.06
N ARG A 15 3.46 -3.02 0.88
CA ARG A 15 4.89 -2.63 0.86
C ARG A 15 5.57 -3.03 -0.45
N GLU A 16 5.22 -4.19 -1.01
CA GLU A 16 5.73 -4.65 -2.31
C GLU A 16 5.28 -3.73 -3.44
N ALA A 17 3.99 -3.37 -3.51
CA ALA A 17 3.50 -2.37 -4.46
C ALA A 17 4.22 -1.02 -4.29
N GLY A 18 4.53 -0.62 -3.06
CA GLY A 18 5.38 0.53 -2.80
C GLY A 18 6.75 0.43 -3.47
N ARG A 19 7.45 -0.70 -3.31
CA ARG A 19 8.76 -0.96 -3.94
C ARG A 19 8.69 -0.96 -5.48
N GLN A 20 7.54 -1.35 -6.04
CA GLN A 20 7.27 -1.31 -7.48
C GLN A 20 6.87 0.09 -7.99
N GLY A 21 6.75 1.09 -7.11
CA GLY A 21 6.50 2.48 -7.47
C GLY A 21 5.04 2.94 -7.36
N HIS A 22 4.14 2.12 -6.80
CA HIS A 22 2.76 2.50 -6.53
C HIS A 22 2.69 3.36 -5.26
N LEU A 23 2.82 4.69 -5.41
CA LEU A 23 2.99 5.62 -4.28
C LEU A 23 1.84 6.64 -4.13
N THR A 24 0.79 6.50 -4.95
CA THR A 24 -0.38 7.37 -4.93
C THR A 24 -1.66 6.59 -4.68
N THR A 25 -2.68 7.26 -4.13
CA THR A 25 -4.01 6.70 -3.89
C THR A 25 -4.59 6.04 -5.14
N ARG A 26 -4.48 6.70 -6.30
CA ARG A 26 -5.00 6.17 -7.58
C ARG A 26 -4.28 4.89 -7.99
N GLN A 27 -2.96 4.84 -7.85
CA GLN A 27 -2.18 3.65 -8.18
C GLN A 27 -2.53 2.48 -7.26
N ILE A 28 -2.62 2.71 -5.94
CA ILE A 28 -2.96 1.65 -4.96
C ILE A 28 -4.39 1.12 -5.18
N ILE A 29 -5.35 2.01 -5.50
CA ILE A 29 -6.72 1.60 -5.81
C ILE A 29 -6.76 0.72 -7.06
N ALA A 30 -6.06 1.12 -8.11
CA ALA A 30 -6.00 0.37 -9.37
C ALA A 30 -5.28 -0.98 -9.20
N GLU A 31 -4.14 -0.99 -8.52
CA GLU A 31 -3.31 -2.19 -8.32
C GLU A 31 -4.08 -3.31 -7.61
N PHE A 32 -4.81 -2.98 -6.54
CA PHE A 32 -5.50 -3.98 -5.74
C PHE A 32 -7.01 -4.12 -6.07
N GLY A 33 -7.48 -3.46 -7.12
CA GLY A 33 -8.90 -3.45 -7.48
C GLY A 33 -9.80 -2.98 -6.34
N LEU A 34 -9.35 -1.98 -5.58
CA LEU A 34 -10.15 -1.45 -4.47
C LEU A 34 -11.32 -0.66 -5.06
N ARG A 35 -12.53 -0.81 -4.48
CA ARG A 35 -13.77 -0.16 -4.97
C ARG A 35 -14.30 -0.66 -6.31
N GLU A 36 -13.77 -1.77 -6.85
CA GLU A 36 -14.44 -2.50 -7.92
C GLU A 36 -15.79 -3.07 -7.46
N ASN A 37 -16.68 -3.34 -8.42
CA ASN A 37 -17.99 -3.94 -8.15
C ASN A 37 -17.84 -5.24 -7.32
N GLY A 38 -18.62 -5.35 -6.24
CA GLY A 38 -18.58 -6.50 -5.32
C GLY A 38 -17.57 -6.37 -4.16
N CYS A 39 -16.78 -5.28 -4.07
CA CYS A 39 -15.92 -5.02 -2.92
C CYS A 39 -16.66 -4.24 -1.82
N CYS A 40 -16.50 -4.62 -0.54
CA CYS A 40 -17.20 -3.96 0.58
C CYS A 40 -16.78 -2.50 0.84
N GLY A 41 -15.68 -2.04 0.25
CA GLY A 41 -15.20 -0.65 0.33
C GLY A 41 -14.60 -0.23 1.68
N ARG A 42 -14.60 -1.09 2.71
CA ARG A 42 -14.13 -0.72 4.07
C ARG A 42 -12.66 -0.32 4.10
N CYS A 43 -11.79 -1.08 3.43
CA CYS A 43 -10.35 -0.78 3.33
C CYS A 43 -10.07 0.57 2.65
N ALA A 44 -10.93 0.99 1.72
CA ALA A 44 -10.74 2.22 0.97
C ALA A 44 -11.10 3.50 1.76
N LYS A 45 -11.64 3.38 2.99
CA LYS A 45 -11.79 4.50 3.93
C LYS A 45 -10.45 4.97 4.47
N ASN A 46 -9.50 4.04 4.63
CA ASN A 46 -8.16 4.30 5.18
C ASN A 46 -7.10 4.23 4.08
N ILE A 47 -7.45 4.63 2.86
CA ILE A 47 -6.54 4.52 1.70
C ILE A 47 -5.25 5.32 1.86
N HIS A 48 -5.27 6.40 2.65
CA HIS A 48 -4.07 7.18 2.96
C HIS A 48 -3.07 6.40 3.83
N GLU A 49 -3.54 5.52 4.73
CA GLU A 49 -2.67 4.65 5.52
C GLU A 49 -2.01 3.58 4.64
N LEU A 50 -2.74 3.04 3.65
CA LEU A 50 -2.19 2.12 2.65
C LEU A 50 -1.08 2.81 1.83
N VAL A 51 -1.30 4.06 1.43
CA VAL A 51 -0.27 4.85 0.73
C VAL A 51 0.93 5.16 1.64
N ALA A 52 0.72 5.49 2.91
CA ALA A 52 1.80 5.70 3.87
C ALA A 52 2.61 4.40 4.07
N LEU A 53 1.93 3.26 4.20
CA LEU A 53 2.57 1.95 4.31
C LEU A 53 3.38 1.61 3.05
N ALA A 54 2.87 1.90 1.85
CA ALA A 54 3.61 1.74 0.61
C ALA A 54 4.87 2.60 0.57
N LYS A 55 4.82 3.84 1.11
CA LYS A 55 5.96 4.76 1.21
C LYS A 55 6.98 4.41 2.30
N SER A 56 6.65 3.54 3.25
CA SER A 56 7.49 3.25 4.42
C SER A 56 8.92 2.83 4.07
N HIS A 57 9.16 2.22 2.91
CA HIS A 57 10.51 1.86 2.46
C HIS A 57 11.37 3.09 2.09
N LEU A 58 10.77 4.19 1.62
CA LEU A 58 11.47 5.44 1.30
C LEU A 58 11.97 6.14 2.56
N GLU A 59 11.20 6.08 3.65
CA GLU A 59 11.59 6.65 4.95
C GLU A 59 12.77 5.90 5.58
N ASN A 60 13.00 4.66 5.17
CA ASN A 60 14.17 3.87 5.56
C ASN A 60 15.39 4.22 4.68
N ALA A 61 15.18 4.57 3.40
CA ALA A 61 16.26 4.98 2.51
C ALA A 61 16.95 6.28 2.97
N CYS A 62 16.21 7.23 3.56
CA CYS A 62 16.80 8.46 4.13
C CYS A 62 17.39 8.26 5.54
N ARG A 63 17.19 7.11 6.19
CA ARG A 63 17.69 6.81 7.54
C ARG A 63 19.02 6.07 7.57
N ASN A 64 19.54 5.66 6.41
CA ASN A 64 20.86 5.04 6.34
C ASN A 64 21.88 6.12 5.94
N PRO A 65 22.60 6.77 6.87
CA PRO A 65 23.83 7.44 6.48
C PRO A 65 24.73 6.35 5.88
N VAL A 66 25.23 6.64 4.69
CA VAL A 66 26.21 5.84 3.96
C VAL A 66 27.14 5.08 4.91
N SER A 67 27.09 3.76 4.87
CA SER A 67 28.09 2.90 5.49
C SER A 67 28.67 2.02 4.39
N SER A 68 29.57 2.61 3.58
CA SER A 68 30.77 2.04 2.93
C SER A 68 31.36 3.07 1.98
#